data_AF-A0A1Q3LBD9-F1
#
_entry.id   AF-A0A1Q3LBD9-F1
#
_cell.length_a   1.000
_cell.length_b   1.000
_cell.length_c   1.000
_cell.angle_alpha   90.00
_cell.angle_beta   90.00
_cell.angle_gamma   90.00
#
_symmetry.space_group_name_H-M   'P 1'
#
loop_
_entity.id
_entity.type
_entity.pdbx_description
1 polymer ?
#
loop_
_entity_poly.entity_id
_entity_poly.type
_entity_poly.pdbx_seq_one_letter_code
_entity_poly.pdbx_strand_id
1 'polypeptide(L)'
;MEMRSFFLTSLLIALPFAAQAAPTTTQTEAMCQGRKTCKVEKTYDAGKSPAGATLEVVEVRLGLADKPQDQEDGCRTDSGDKNGGVEYWLLDGTAAPRRVLKLCNDGYGASGVGEDEVKVGPDRLSHWQTGGSSWRWSGTVTYALSPWRPLAEKSCSYHNVTENSGTATDLDYATMVVRSIVEDPLTQLDRSIGCAEWPKDSTAFSPRPEKGVLGAYDIVGPILGDNPKIPSGTAIGNCVAPMTTAGTNGFVVYGKPAPADQAAEIRAMAISLQSLLIQVYDPLAAAQPAPAGGSWINLPHIELWIGLNKEEGRANLPLNQLQQIGVGLDGKVYRGVGAAAALPTVQRWPARDAEGRPVTVLRLDWKDEYALLNGVALVYSQAENGKQTRLVSTTGIAGNRPLYVPSIVQLTDDSEKKIGRCQLKNGRLAIAE
;
A
#
# COMPACT_ATOMS: atom_id res chain seq x y z
N MET A 1 39.17 48.11 33.11
CA MET A 1 39.75 47.76 31.80
C MET A 1 38.60 47.39 30.89
N GLU A 2 38.44 48.14 29.81
CA GLU A 2 37.33 48.09 28.85
C GLU A 2 37.09 46.68 28.28
N MET A 3 35.83 46.30 27.98
CA MET A 3 35.49 45.79 26.65
C MET A 3 33.97 45.71 26.37
N ARG A 4 33.55 46.59 25.45
CA ARG A 4 32.64 46.40 24.30
C ARG A 4 31.28 45.72 24.50
N SER A 5 30.24 46.55 24.53
CA SER A 5 28.88 46.22 24.08
C SER A 5 28.86 45.89 22.58
N PHE A 6 28.41 44.68 22.22
CA PHE A 6 27.99 44.36 20.86
C PHE A 6 26.48 44.59 20.74
N PHE A 7 26.09 45.65 20.03
CA PHE A 7 24.75 45.77 19.48
C PHE A 7 24.62 44.81 18.31
N LEU A 8 23.89 43.71 18.48
CA LEU A 8 23.44 42.87 17.37
C LEU A 8 22.19 43.51 16.76
N THR A 9 22.37 44.19 15.63
CA THR A 9 21.26 44.73 14.84
C THR A 9 20.62 43.58 14.08
N SER A 10 19.45 43.12 14.52
CA SER A 10 18.64 42.15 13.78
C SER A 10 18.13 42.79 12.50
N LEU A 11 18.81 42.53 11.39
CA LEU A 11 18.33 42.87 10.05
C LEU A 11 17.21 41.88 9.69
N LEU A 12 15.95 42.29 9.88
CA LEU A 12 14.80 41.60 9.29
C LEU A 12 14.89 41.73 7.76
N ILE A 13 15.43 40.71 7.11
CA ILE A 13 15.31 40.56 5.65
C ILE A 13 13.87 40.18 5.38
N ALA A 14 13.05 41.17 5.01
CA ALA A 14 11.74 40.93 4.43
C ALA A 14 11.94 40.24 3.08
N LEU A 15 11.76 38.92 3.05
CA LEU A 15 11.64 38.19 1.78
C LEU A 15 10.40 38.73 1.06
N PRO A 16 10.52 39.16 -0.21
CA PRO A 16 9.35 39.57 -0.97
C PRO A 16 8.44 38.35 -1.13
N PHE A 17 7.28 38.38 -0.49
CA PHE A 17 6.16 37.54 -0.88
C PHE A 17 5.79 37.96 -2.31
N ALA A 18 6.27 37.23 -3.31
CA ALA A 18 5.78 37.36 -4.65
C ALA A 18 4.27 37.11 -4.60
N ALA A 19 3.47 38.14 -4.89
CA ALA A 19 2.04 37.98 -5.01
C ALA A 19 1.79 36.91 -6.08
N GLN A 20 1.13 35.81 -5.68
CA GLN A 20 0.72 34.76 -6.60
C GLN A 20 -0.17 35.38 -7.67
N ALA A 21 0.21 35.21 -8.94
CA ALA A 21 -0.56 35.74 -10.04
C ALA A 21 -1.89 34.97 -10.11
N ALA A 22 -3.00 35.69 -10.26
CA ALA A 22 -4.27 35.04 -10.54
C ALA A 22 -4.21 34.32 -11.90
N PRO A 23 -4.94 33.21 -12.09
CA PRO A 23 -5.02 32.55 -13.39
C PRO A 23 -5.53 33.51 -14.46
N THR A 24 -5.02 33.37 -15.68
CA THR A 24 -5.50 34.15 -16.82
C THR A 24 -6.97 33.85 -17.12
N THR A 25 -7.64 34.74 -17.87
CA THR A 25 -9.02 34.53 -18.31
C THR A 25 -9.17 33.22 -19.09
N THR A 26 -8.24 32.94 -20.02
CA THR A 26 -8.25 31.69 -20.79
C THR A 26 -8.07 30.45 -19.91
N GLN A 27 -7.18 30.50 -18.92
CA GLN A 27 -7.04 29.39 -17.96
C GLN A 27 -8.30 29.21 -17.12
N THR A 28 -8.90 30.31 -16.65
CA THR A 28 -10.14 30.29 -15.87
C THR A 28 -11.30 29.71 -16.67
N GLU A 29 -11.48 30.12 -17.92
CA GLU A 29 -12.49 29.57 -18.83
C GLU A 29 -12.28 28.07 -19.07
N ALA A 30 -11.03 27.64 -19.27
CA ALA A 30 -10.69 26.24 -19.47
C ALA A 30 -10.98 25.37 -18.22
N MET A 31 -10.68 25.88 -17.02
CA MET A 31 -11.01 25.20 -15.76
C MET A 31 -12.52 25.20 -15.51
N CYS A 32 -13.21 26.31 -15.75
CA CYS A 32 -14.63 26.42 -15.48
C CYS A 32 -15.52 25.71 -16.52
N GLN A 33 -15.06 25.54 -17.76
CA GLN A 33 -15.80 24.81 -18.81
C GLN A 33 -17.25 25.32 -19.01
N GLY A 34 -17.47 26.63 -18.83
CA GLY A 34 -18.79 27.26 -18.96
C GLY A 34 -19.74 27.08 -17.77
N ARG A 35 -19.30 26.41 -16.68
CA ARG A 35 -20.06 26.26 -15.42
C ARG A 35 -20.28 27.62 -14.77
N LYS A 36 -21.56 28.01 -14.61
CA LYS A 36 -21.95 29.39 -14.23
C LYS A 36 -21.61 29.74 -12.79
N THR A 37 -21.54 28.74 -11.93
CA THR A 37 -21.24 28.89 -10.50
C THR A 37 -19.78 28.60 -10.17
N CYS A 38 -18.96 28.31 -11.18
CA CYS A 38 -17.53 28.11 -11.03
C CYS A 38 -16.83 29.40 -10.61
N LYS A 39 -16.02 29.31 -9.55
CA LYS A 39 -15.20 30.42 -9.04
C LYS A 39 -13.81 29.91 -8.69
N VAL A 40 -12.79 30.65 -9.10
CA VAL A 40 -11.44 30.47 -8.57
C VAL A 40 -11.44 31.02 -7.15
N GLU A 41 -11.20 30.14 -6.18
CA GLU A 41 -11.13 30.50 -4.76
C GLU A 41 -9.70 30.90 -4.39
N LYS A 42 -8.73 30.09 -4.81
CA LYS A 42 -7.33 30.25 -4.41
C LYS A 42 -6.37 29.69 -5.45
N THR A 43 -5.18 30.28 -5.53
CA THR A 43 -4.06 29.77 -6.32
C THR A 43 -2.89 29.53 -5.37
N TYR A 44 -2.24 28.38 -5.51
CA TYR A 44 -1.13 27.94 -4.67
C TYR A 44 0.13 27.85 -5.54
N ASP A 45 1.20 28.51 -5.11
CA ASP A 45 2.54 28.31 -5.69
C ASP A 45 3.02 26.89 -5.37
N ALA A 46 3.27 26.11 -6.42
CA ALA A 46 3.77 24.75 -6.34
C ALA A 46 5.21 24.63 -6.87
N GLY A 47 5.95 25.74 -6.94
CA GLY A 47 7.34 25.78 -7.33
C GLY A 47 7.54 25.60 -8.83
N LYS A 48 8.44 24.67 -9.20
CA LYS A 48 8.82 24.45 -10.60
C LYS A 48 8.87 22.97 -10.95
N SER A 49 8.53 22.65 -12.18
CA SER A 49 8.72 21.33 -12.76
C SER A 49 10.21 21.02 -12.96
N PRO A 50 10.59 19.75 -13.17
CA PRO A 50 11.97 19.39 -13.55
C PRO A 50 12.48 20.12 -14.81
N ALA A 51 11.58 20.55 -15.69
CA ALA A 51 11.89 21.33 -16.89
C ALA A 51 12.03 22.85 -16.60
N GLY A 52 11.83 23.28 -15.35
CA GLY A 52 11.95 24.68 -14.92
C GLY A 52 10.70 25.53 -15.15
N ALA A 53 9.60 24.95 -15.65
CA ALA A 53 8.32 25.65 -15.79
C ALA A 53 7.68 25.89 -14.42
N THR A 54 7.01 27.03 -14.23
CA THR A 54 6.26 27.32 -13.00
C THR A 54 5.11 26.34 -12.85
N LEU A 55 4.93 25.82 -11.63
CA LEU A 55 3.80 24.99 -11.25
C LEU A 55 2.89 25.78 -10.31
N GLU A 56 1.59 25.79 -10.60
CA GLU A 56 0.57 26.36 -9.72
C GLU A 56 -0.60 25.39 -9.60
N VAL A 57 -1.19 25.31 -8.41
CA VAL A 57 -2.44 24.59 -8.19
C VAL A 57 -3.55 25.59 -7.93
N VAL A 58 -4.65 25.49 -8.66
CA VAL A 58 -5.81 26.38 -8.54
C VAL A 58 -6.96 25.61 -7.92
N GLU A 59 -7.48 26.13 -6.80
CA GLU A 59 -8.70 25.65 -6.18
C GLU A 59 -9.91 26.38 -6.79
N VAL A 60 -10.84 25.58 -7.30
CA VAL A 60 -12.09 26.02 -7.91
C VAL A 60 -13.24 25.52 -7.07
N ARG A 61 -14.16 26.42 -6.71
CA ARG A 61 -15.42 26.08 -6.04
C ARG A 61 -16.59 26.11 -7.00
N LEU A 62 -17.46 25.12 -6.88
CA LEU A 62 -18.68 25.00 -7.68
C LEU A 62 -19.88 25.21 -6.76
N GLY A 63 -20.87 25.96 -7.25
CA GLY A 63 -22.17 26.07 -6.59
C GLY A 63 -23.07 24.87 -6.92
N LEU A 64 -24.17 24.75 -6.18
CA LEU A 64 -25.10 23.61 -6.29
C LEU A 64 -25.64 23.37 -7.71
N ALA A 65 -25.77 24.42 -8.53
CA ALA A 65 -26.24 24.28 -9.91
C ALA A 65 -25.27 23.51 -10.82
N ASP A 66 -23.97 23.51 -10.48
CA ASP A 66 -22.92 22.77 -11.20
C ASP A 66 -22.45 21.54 -10.40
N LYS A 67 -23.32 20.98 -9.56
CA LYS A 67 -23.03 19.76 -8.78
C LYS A 67 -22.70 18.56 -9.66
N PRO A 68 -21.90 17.60 -9.15
CA PRO A 68 -21.64 16.36 -9.85
C PRO A 68 -22.94 15.60 -10.18
N GLN A 69 -22.97 14.93 -11.33
CA GLN A 69 -24.16 14.20 -11.78
C GLN A 69 -24.51 13.02 -10.88
N ASP A 70 -23.49 12.40 -10.29
CA ASP A 70 -23.56 11.31 -9.32
C ASP A 70 -24.01 11.76 -7.92
N GLN A 71 -24.23 13.06 -7.70
CA GLN A 71 -24.53 13.64 -6.41
C GLN A 71 -25.89 14.32 -6.47
N GLU A 72 -26.96 13.55 -6.23
CA GLU A 72 -28.35 14.02 -6.34
C GLU A 72 -28.58 15.31 -5.54
N ASP A 73 -28.01 15.34 -4.34
CA ASP A 73 -28.19 16.40 -3.36
C ASP A 73 -27.07 17.46 -3.36
N GLY A 74 -26.02 17.26 -4.15
CA GLY A 74 -24.80 18.06 -4.09
C GLY A 74 -23.88 17.67 -2.93
N CYS A 75 -22.71 18.31 -2.88
CA CYS A 75 -21.67 18.02 -1.90
C CYS A 75 -21.94 18.79 -0.61
N ARG A 76 -21.67 18.18 0.54
CA ARG A 76 -21.84 18.77 1.87
C ARG A 76 -20.65 19.63 2.26
N THR A 77 -20.89 20.69 3.01
CA THR A 77 -19.86 21.47 3.71
C THR A 77 -19.83 21.10 5.19
N ASP A 78 -18.80 21.57 5.90
CA ASP A 78 -18.66 21.40 7.35
C ASP A 78 -19.83 22.03 8.13
N SER A 79 -20.47 23.07 7.57
CA SER A 79 -21.68 23.70 8.11
C SER A 79 -22.96 22.91 7.85
N GLY A 80 -22.92 21.85 7.05
CA GLY A 80 -24.08 21.06 6.62
C GLY A 80 -24.80 21.61 5.39
N ASP A 81 -24.31 22.70 4.79
CA ASP A 81 -24.85 23.26 3.55
C ASP A 81 -24.47 22.41 2.33
N LYS A 82 -25.18 22.63 1.21
CA LYS A 82 -24.97 21.90 -0.05
C LYS A 82 -24.35 22.79 -1.12
N ASN A 83 -23.35 22.28 -1.85
CA ASN A 83 -22.69 22.96 -2.96
C ASN A 83 -22.38 21.99 -4.13
N GLY A 84 -21.61 22.45 -5.12
CA GLY A 84 -21.22 21.65 -6.29
C GLY A 84 -19.87 20.95 -6.17
N GLY A 85 -19.22 21.02 -5.01
CA GLY A 85 -17.91 20.45 -4.74
C GLY A 85 -16.75 21.41 -4.99
N VAL A 86 -15.55 20.87 -4.82
CA VAL A 86 -14.28 21.59 -4.99
C VAL A 86 -13.41 20.82 -5.98
N GLU A 87 -12.75 21.54 -6.88
CA GLU A 87 -11.79 20.96 -7.82
C GLU A 87 -10.42 21.62 -7.65
N TYR A 88 -9.36 20.84 -7.80
CA TYR A 88 -8.00 21.35 -7.89
C TYR A 88 -7.45 21.11 -9.29
N TRP A 89 -6.90 22.16 -9.87
CA TRP A 89 -6.38 22.20 -11.24
C TRP A 89 -4.91 22.54 -11.24
N LEU A 90 -4.10 21.80 -11.98
CA LEU A 90 -2.68 22.08 -12.19
C LEU A 90 -2.48 22.98 -13.40
N LEU A 91 -1.71 24.04 -13.21
CA LEU A 91 -1.09 24.84 -14.27
C LEU A 91 0.40 24.48 -14.33
N ASP A 92 0.87 24.00 -15.48
CA ASP A 92 2.28 23.67 -15.73
C ASP A 92 2.79 24.54 -16.89
N GLY A 93 3.36 25.70 -16.53
CA GLY A 93 3.74 26.73 -17.50
C GLY A 93 2.58 27.13 -18.42
N THR A 94 2.74 26.88 -19.73
CA THR A 94 1.75 27.20 -20.77
C THR A 94 0.91 26.00 -21.20
N ALA A 95 1.05 24.84 -20.54
CA ALA A 95 0.23 23.67 -20.84
C ALA A 95 -1.24 23.93 -20.51
N ALA A 96 -2.13 23.17 -21.14
CA ALA A 96 -3.55 23.24 -20.83
C ALA A 96 -3.79 22.88 -19.34
N PRO A 97 -4.65 23.62 -18.61
CA PRO A 97 -4.99 23.29 -17.23
C PRO A 97 -5.52 21.86 -17.13
N ARG A 98 -5.06 21.14 -16.11
CA ARG A 98 -5.47 19.74 -15.89
C ARG A 98 -6.04 19.56 -14.50
N ARG A 99 -7.26 19.03 -14.40
CA ARG A 99 -7.83 18.67 -13.09
C ARG A 99 -6.99 17.55 -12.48
N VAL A 100 -6.57 17.75 -11.23
CA VAL A 100 -5.75 16.79 -10.47
C VAL A 100 -6.50 16.21 -9.28
N LEU A 101 -7.52 16.90 -8.79
CA LEU A 101 -8.38 16.39 -7.72
C LEU A 101 -9.80 16.95 -7.88
N LYS A 102 -10.80 16.11 -7.57
CA LYS A 102 -12.20 16.49 -7.45
C LYS A 102 -12.68 16.00 -6.09
N LEU A 103 -13.18 16.91 -5.28
CA LEU A 103 -13.68 16.63 -3.93
C LEU A 103 -15.17 16.91 -3.88
N CYS A 104 -15.89 15.94 -3.34
CA CYS A 104 -17.29 16.05 -3.04
C CYS A 104 -17.57 15.23 -1.79
N ASN A 105 -17.66 15.91 -0.65
CA ASN A 105 -18.03 15.27 0.60
C ASN A 105 -19.51 14.88 0.53
N ASP A 106 -19.79 13.61 0.38
CA ASP A 106 -21.15 13.05 0.43
C ASP A 106 -21.54 12.62 1.85
N GLY A 107 -20.62 12.80 2.81
CA GLY A 107 -20.72 12.35 4.20
C GLY A 107 -19.77 11.21 4.58
N TYR A 108 -18.95 10.69 3.64
CA TYR A 108 -17.95 9.61 3.80
C TYR A 108 -18.27 8.65 4.95
N GLY A 109 -19.45 8.02 4.92
CA GLY A 109 -19.93 7.10 5.97
C GLY A 109 -21.31 7.46 6.54
N ALA A 110 -21.93 6.50 7.23
CA ALA A 110 -23.29 6.66 7.78
C ALA A 110 -23.44 7.78 8.84
N SER A 111 -22.33 8.37 9.30
CA SER A 111 -22.31 9.47 10.26
C SER A 111 -22.39 10.86 9.62
N GLY A 112 -22.24 10.98 8.29
CA GLY A 112 -22.34 12.27 7.60
C GLY A 112 -21.22 13.26 7.91
N VAL A 113 -20.08 12.78 8.41
CA VAL A 113 -18.90 13.58 8.78
C VAL A 113 -17.70 12.98 8.06
N GLY A 114 -17.42 13.53 6.88
CA GLY A 114 -16.16 13.37 6.18
C GLY A 114 -15.42 14.69 6.20
N GLU A 115 -14.09 14.67 6.32
CA GLU A 115 -13.27 15.88 6.22
C GLU A 115 -12.19 15.65 5.18
N ASP A 116 -11.86 16.71 4.45
CA ASP A 116 -10.78 16.74 3.47
C ASP A 116 -9.86 17.92 3.76
N GLU A 117 -8.55 17.66 3.73
CA GLU A 117 -7.54 18.71 3.77
C GLU A 117 -6.61 18.55 2.56
N VAL A 118 -6.37 19.65 1.83
CA VAL A 118 -5.39 19.68 0.75
C VAL A 118 -4.25 20.63 1.10
N LYS A 119 -3.03 20.10 1.01
CA LYS A 119 -1.79 20.86 1.18
C LYS A 119 -1.02 20.86 -0.12
N VAL A 120 -0.61 22.04 -0.57
CA VAL A 120 0.22 22.22 -1.77
C VAL A 120 1.60 22.70 -1.34
N GLY A 121 2.64 22.08 -1.90
CA GLY A 121 4.03 22.48 -1.72
C GLY A 121 4.81 22.34 -3.04
N PRO A 122 6.13 22.57 -3.02
CA PRO A 122 6.96 22.48 -4.23
C PRO A 122 6.86 21.11 -4.90
N ASP A 123 6.30 21.06 -6.12
CA ASP A 123 6.00 19.86 -6.90
C ASP A 123 5.20 18.80 -6.11
N ARG A 124 4.42 19.20 -5.10
CA ARG A 124 3.69 18.26 -4.22
C ARG A 124 2.27 18.71 -3.95
N LEU A 125 1.36 17.74 -3.95
CA LEU A 125 0.02 17.88 -3.42
C LEU A 125 -0.23 16.73 -2.45
N SER A 126 -0.67 17.04 -1.23
CA SER A 126 -1.10 16.04 -0.25
C SER A 126 -2.59 16.20 0.00
N HIS A 127 -3.34 15.13 -0.09
CA HIS A 127 -4.78 15.08 0.21
C HIS A 127 -4.96 14.16 1.41
N TRP A 128 -5.34 14.74 2.54
CA TRP A 128 -5.81 13.99 3.70
C TRP A 128 -7.33 13.91 3.67
N GLN A 129 -7.85 12.73 3.99
CA GLN A 129 -9.28 12.46 4.03
C GLN A 129 -9.59 11.56 5.22
N THR A 130 -10.74 11.74 5.84
CA THR A 130 -11.24 10.89 6.92
C THR A 130 -12.73 10.62 6.77
N GLY A 131 -13.16 9.50 7.32
CA GLY A 131 -14.57 9.10 7.30
C GLY A 131 -14.84 7.83 8.10
N GLY A 132 -15.99 7.25 7.81
CA GLY A 132 -16.48 6.01 8.39
C GLY A 132 -17.55 6.19 9.47
N SER A 133 -18.05 5.06 9.98
CA SER A 133 -19.07 5.00 11.03
C SER A 133 -18.57 4.16 12.21
N SER A 134 -18.92 2.88 12.26
CA SER A 134 -18.33 1.93 13.21
C SER A 134 -16.89 1.62 12.82
N TRP A 135 -16.64 1.37 11.54
CA TRP A 135 -15.30 1.38 10.96
C TRP A 135 -14.93 2.81 10.58
N ARG A 136 -13.92 3.36 11.26
CA ARG A 136 -13.34 4.67 11.01
C ARG A 136 -12.09 4.51 10.19
N TRP A 137 -11.82 5.47 9.32
CA TRP A 137 -10.60 5.49 8.55
C TRP A 137 -10.12 6.92 8.31
N SER A 138 -8.82 7.06 8.16
CA SER A 138 -8.20 8.27 7.61
C SER A 138 -7.07 7.87 6.66
N GLY A 139 -6.78 8.72 5.69
CA GLY A 139 -5.77 8.49 4.68
C GLY A 139 -5.12 9.79 4.25
N THR A 140 -3.85 9.74 3.88
CA THR A 140 -3.14 10.82 3.20
C THR A 140 -2.47 10.25 1.96
N VAL A 141 -2.86 10.75 0.80
CA VAL A 141 -2.15 10.47 -0.46
C VAL A 141 -1.29 11.66 -0.82
N THR A 142 -0.02 11.41 -1.08
CA THR A 142 0.93 12.41 -1.57
C THR A 142 1.19 12.20 -3.05
N TYR A 143 1.11 13.26 -3.84
CA TYR A 143 1.30 13.28 -5.28
C TYR A 143 2.49 14.14 -5.67
N ALA A 144 3.19 13.74 -6.74
CA ALA A 144 4.00 14.67 -7.53
C ALA A 144 3.10 15.42 -8.50
N LEU A 145 3.44 16.67 -8.84
CA LEU A 145 2.67 17.46 -9.80
C LEU A 145 3.20 17.31 -11.23
N SER A 146 4.51 17.12 -11.41
CA SER A 146 5.16 16.98 -12.72
C SER A 146 6.21 15.84 -12.75
N PRO A 147 5.93 14.70 -13.43
CA PRO A 147 4.63 14.29 -13.94
C PRO A 147 3.65 13.98 -12.80
N TRP A 148 2.36 14.17 -13.04
CA TRP A 148 1.35 13.84 -12.05
C TRP A 148 1.22 12.36 -11.82
N ARG A 149 1.49 11.97 -10.58
CA ARG A 149 1.42 10.59 -10.12
C ARG A 149 1.39 10.58 -8.59
N PRO A 150 0.78 9.57 -7.97
CA PRO A 150 0.94 9.36 -6.55
C PRO A 150 2.39 8.97 -6.26
N LEU A 151 2.82 9.26 -5.05
CA LEU A 151 4.14 8.90 -4.53
C LEU A 151 3.99 7.96 -3.36
N ALA A 152 3.14 8.31 -2.41
CA ALA A 152 2.92 7.52 -1.21
C ALA A 152 1.49 7.68 -0.69
N GLU A 153 1.05 6.69 0.07
CA GLU A 153 -0.20 6.73 0.81
C GLU A 153 0.02 6.21 2.23
N LYS A 154 -0.42 6.97 3.21
CA LYS A 154 -0.50 6.53 4.60
C LYS A 154 -1.96 6.48 5.00
N SER A 155 -2.40 5.39 5.60
CA SER A 155 -3.78 5.26 6.06
C SER A 155 -3.85 4.60 7.43
N CYS A 156 -4.98 4.80 8.09
CA CYS A 156 -5.36 4.17 9.34
C CYS A 156 -6.80 3.74 9.23
N SER A 157 -7.11 2.49 9.54
CA SER A 157 -8.48 1.96 9.63
C SER A 157 -8.65 1.18 10.92
N TYR A 158 -9.73 1.43 11.65
CA TYR A 158 -10.02 0.82 12.94
C TYR A 158 -11.52 0.79 13.24
N HIS A 159 -11.95 -0.10 14.13
CA HIS A 159 -13.31 -0.13 14.63
C HIS A 159 -13.43 0.71 15.91
N ASN A 160 -14.39 1.62 15.95
CA ASN A 160 -14.52 2.67 16.98
C ASN A 160 -14.95 2.18 18.37
N VAL A 161 -15.24 0.88 18.53
CA VAL A 161 -15.54 0.26 19.83
C VAL A 161 -14.77 -1.05 20.06
N THR A 162 -13.84 -1.40 19.17
CA THR A 162 -13.00 -2.60 19.32
C THR A 162 -11.54 -2.19 19.47
N GLU A 163 -11.01 -2.39 20.67
CA GLU A 163 -9.59 -2.24 20.98
C GLU A 163 -8.72 -3.11 20.07
N ASN A 164 -7.51 -2.65 19.73
CA ASN A 164 -6.54 -3.38 18.89
C ASN A 164 -7.07 -3.80 17.49
N SER A 165 -8.14 -3.16 17.01
CA SER A 165 -8.66 -3.38 15.65
C SER A 165 -7.93 -2.54 14.60
N GLY A 166 -7.15 -1.56 15.02
CA GLY A 166 -6.52 -0.61 14.13
C GLY A 166 -5.32 -1.16 13.37
N THR A 167 -5.25 -0.82 12.10
CA THR A 167 -4.09 -1.05 11.23
C THR A 167 -3.70 0.27 10.60
N ALA A 168 -2.45 0.67 10.78
CA ALA A 168 -1.86 1.76 10.00
C ALA A 168 -1.09 1.16 8.82
N THR A 169 -1.28 1.71 7.63
CA THR A 169 -0.67 1.23 6.38
C THR A 169 0.15 2.34 5.74
N ASP A 170 1.27 2.00 5.13
CA ASP A 170 2.15 2.87 4.37
C ASP A 170 2.48 2.18 3.04
N LEU A 171 2.06 2.80 1.93
CA LEU A 171 2.25 2.35 0.57
C LEU A 171 3.16 3.32 -0.17
N ASP A 172 4.25 2.81 -0.74
CA ASP A 172 5.11 3.52 -1.70
C ASP A 172 4.74 3.09 -3.13
N TYR A 173 4.18 4.01 -3.90
CA TYR A 173 3.74 3.75 -5.28
C TYR A 173 4.90 3.60 -6.27
N ALA A 174 6.10 4.07 -5.94
CA ALA A 174 7.26 3.89 -6.81
C ALA A 174 7.84 2.48 -6.73
N THR A 175 7.82 1.89 -5.52
CA THR A 175 8.39 0.56 -5.27
C THR A 175 7.33 -0.53 -5.13
N MET A 176 6.05 -0.15 -5.01
CA MET A 176 4.92 -1.02 -4.67
C MET A 176 5.12 -1.77 -3.35
N VAL A 177 5.97 -1.24 -2.46
CA VAL A 177 6.15 -1.78 -1.11
C VAL A 177 4.98 -1.27 -0.26
N VAL A 178 4.28 -2.21 0.37
CA VAL A 178 3.26 -1.91 1.36
C VAL A 178 3.70 -2.47 2.69
N ARG A 179 3.63 -1.61 3.71
CA ARG A 179 3.92 -1.95 5.09
C ARG A 179 2.70 -1.65 5.93
N SER A 180 2.53 -2.41 6.99
CA SER A 180 1.52 -2.13 7.99
C SER A 180 2.08 -2.32 9.40
N ILE A 181 1.45 -1.60 10.33
CA ILE A 181 1.70 -1.74 11.75
C ILE A 181 0.38 -1.85 12.51
N VAL A 182 0.45 -2.59 13.61
CA VAL A 182 -0.64 -2.78 14.57
C VAL A 182 -0.10 -2.69 15.99
N GLU A 183 -0.96 -2.42 16.95
CA GLU A 183 -0.63 -2.50 18.37
C GLU A 183 -0.34 -3.96 18.77
N ASP A 184 0.64 -4.18 19.65
CA ASP A 184 0.94 -5.49 20.24
C ASP A 184 0.12 -5.68 21.53
N PRO A 185 -0.99 -6.44 21.49
CA PRO A 185 -1.88 -6.60 22.64
C PRO A 185 -1.22 -7.31 23.83
N LEU A 186 -0.05 -7.94 23.63
CA LEU A 186 0.68 -8.61 24.72
C LEU A 186 1.56 -7.64 25.53
N THR A 187 1.89 -6.47 24.99
CA THR A 187 2.81 -5.52 25.65
C THR A 187 2.20 -4.15 25.90
N GLN A 188 1.07 -3.84 25.25
CA GLN A 188 0.31 -2.62 25.45
C GLN A 188 -0.80 -2.86 26.48
N LEU A 189 -0.60 -2.35 27.69
CA LEU A 189 -1.51 -2.52 28.83
C LEU A 189 -2.70 -1.55 28.77
N ASP A 190 -2.52 -0.39 28.13
CA ASP A 190 -3.56 0.60 27.89
C ASP A 190 -4.01 0.47 26.44
N ARG A 191 -5.13 -0.23 26.25
CA ARG A 191 -5.61 -0.62 24.92
C ARG A 191 -6.35 0.56 24.31
N SER A 192 -5.81 1.09 23.20
CA SER A 192 -6.39 2.23 22.52
C SER A 192 -7.43 1.80 21.49
N ILE A 193 -8.36 2.71 21.23
CA ILE A 193 -9.16 2.70 20.00
C ILE A 193 -8.43 3.63 19.02
N GLY A 194 -8.05 3.09 17.86
CA GLY A 194 -7.25 3.79 16.87
C GLY A 194 -6.20 2.87 16.25
N CYS A 195 -5.26 3.45 15.51
CA CYS A 195 -4.12 2.73 14.94
C CYS A 195 -2.83 3.03 15.71
N ALA A 196 -1.88 2.10 15.64
CA ALA A 196 -0.52 2.35 16.10
C ALA A 196 0.13 3.51 15.34
N GLU A 197 0.98 4.27 16.03
CA GLU A 197 1.77 5.34 15.41
C GLU A 197 2.97 4.76 14.64
N TRP A 198 3.24 5.34 13.47
CA TRP A 198 4.42 4.97 12.70
C TRP A 198 5.70 5.34 13.47
N PRO A 199 6.72 4.45 13.47
CA PRO A 199 8.01 4.78 14.03
C PRO A 199 8.61 6.01 13.35
N LYS A 200 9.50 6.69 14.06
CA LYS A 200 10.25 7.82 13.49
C LYS A 200 11.05 7.36 12.26
N ASP A 201 11.14 8.23 11.24
CA ASP A 201 11.73 7.92 9.92
C ASP A 201 13.18 7.37 9.97
N SER A 202 13.92 7.62 11.06
CA SER A 202 15.28 7.10 11.27
C SER A 202 15.34 5.62 11.64
N THR A 203 14.21 5.00 12.00
CA THR A 203 14.14 3.63 12.49
C THR A 203 14.01 2.65 11.33
N ALA A 204 14.93 1.68 11.26
CA ALA A 204 14.83 0.59 10.29
C ALA A 204 13.54 -0.21 10.54
N PHE A 205 12.77 -0.48 9.49
CA PHE A 205 11.55 -1.25 9.63
C PHE A 205 11.87 -2.70 10.02
N SER A 206 11.26 -3.17 11.10
CA SER A 206 11.49 -4.50 11.67
C SER A 206 10.15 -5.12 12.08
N PRO A 207 10.09 -6.41 12.45
CA PRO A 207 8.85 -7.03 12.93
C PRO A 207 8.28 -6.39 14.19
N ARG A 208 9.11 -5.66 14.94
CA ARG A 208 8.79 -4.94 16.17
C ARG A 208 9.44 -3.56 16.08
N PRO A 209 8.91 -2.65 15.24
CA PRO A 209 9.58 -1.40 14.92
C PRO A 209 9.78 -0.52 16.16
N GLU A 210 8.82 -0.56 17.09
CA GLU A 210 8.89 0.08 18.40
C GLU A 210 8.26 -0.80 19.48
N LYS A 211 8.44 -0.43 20.75
CA LYS A 211 7.81 -1.14 21.87
C LYS A 211 6.28 -1.01 21.75
N GLY A 212 5.56 -2.12 21.83
CA GLY A 212 4.09 -2.11 21.70
C GLY A 212 3.60 -2.13 20.26
N VAL A 213 4.48 -2.22 19.26
CA VAL A 213 4.09 -2.20 17.84
C VAL A 213 4.61 -3.45 17.13
N LEU A 214 3.78 -4.04 16.28
CA LEU A 214 4.15 -5.12 15.37
C LEU A 214 4.11 -4.61 13.94
N GLY A 215 5.09 -5.00 13.13
CA GLY A 215 5.19 -4.61 11.73
C GLY A 215 5.11 -5.79 10.77
N ALA A 216 4.55 -5.55 9.59
CA ALA A 216 4.56 -6.50 8.47
C ALA A 216 4.70 -5.79 7.12
N TYR A 217 5.06 -6.59 6.11
CA TYR A 217 4.91 -6.27 4.70
C TYR A 217 3.61 -6.90 4.19
N ASP A 218 2.74 -6.13 3.58
CA ASP A 218 1.43 -6.61 3.12
C ASP A 218 1.51 -7.22 1.73
N ILE A 219 0.66 -8.21 1.47
CA ILE A 219 0.43 -8.70 0.10
C ILE A 219 -0.53 -7.73 -0.58
N VAL A 220 -0.14 -7.27 -1.77
CA VAL A 220 -0.92 -6.33 -2.57
C VAL A 220 -1.85 -7.08 -3.52
N GLY A 221 -3.09 -6.62 -3.64
CA GLY A 221 -4.01 -6.96 -4.71
C GLY A 221 -4.06 -5.83 -5.74
N PRO A 222 -3.24 -5.86 -6.80
CA PRO A 222 -3.26 -4.82 -7.82
C PRO A 222 -4.51 -4.94 -8.70
N ILE A 223 -4.86 -3.85 -9.37
CA ILE A 223 -6.01 -3.83 -10.28
C ILE A 223 -5.65 -4.56 -11.56
N LEU A 224 -6.34 -5.65 -11.84
CA LEU A 224 -6.17 -6.43 -13.07
C LEU A 224 -7.38 -6.34 -14.01
N GLY A 225 -8.40 -5.55 -13.65
CA GLY A 225 -9.70 -5.48 -14.31
C GLY A 225 -10.66 -6.60 -13.87
N ASP A 226 -11.86 -6.61 -14.44
CA ASP A 226 -12.89 -7.60 -14.10
C ASP A 226 -12.52 -8.99 -14.66
N ASN A 227 -12.39 -9.98 -13.77
CA ASN A 227 -12.05 -11.37 -14.10
C ASN A 227 -10.73 -11.54 -14.90
N PRO A 228 -9.58 -11.22 -14.30
CA PRO A 228 -8.31 -11.23 -15.01
C PRO A 228 -7.90 -12.64 -15.41
N LYS A 229 -7.88 -12.89 -16.72
CA LYS A 229 -7.30 -14.12 -17.27
C LYS A 229 -5.78 -14.02 -17.24
N ILE A 230 -5.16 -14.72 -16.29
CA ILE A 230 -3.71 -14.88 -16.21
C ILE A 230 -3.36 -16.24 -16.83
N PRO A 231 -2.88 -16.29 -18.09
CA PRO A 231 -2.53 -17.55 -18.73
C PRO A 231 -1.29 -18.18 -18.08
N SER A 232 -1.22 -19.50 -18.11
CA SER A 232 -0.01 -20.23 -17.72
C SER A 232 1.19 -19.75 -18.54
N GLY A 233 2.36 -19.67 -17.90
CA GLY A 233 3.56 -19.06 -18.46
C GLY A 233 3.74 -17.58 -18.11
N THR A 234 2.73 -16.94 -17.48
CA THR A 234 2.82 -15.54 -17.05
C THR A 234 3.69 -15.38 -15.80
N ALA A 235 4.61 -14.41 -15.80
CA ALA A 235 5.38 -13.97 -14.63
C ALA A 235 4.76 -12.71 -13.97
N ILE A 236 5.01 -12.47 -12.67
CA ILE A 236 4.43 -11.34 -11.89
C ILE A 236 5.07 -9.97 -12.24
N GLY A 237 6.24 -9.95 -12.88
CA GLY A 237 6.94 -8.73 -13.29
C GLY A 237 7.09 -7.70 -12.17
N ASN A 238 6.89 -6.41 -12.46
CA ASN A 238 7.13 -5.29 -11.51
C ASN A 238 5.86 -4.79 -10.79
N CYS A 239 4.77 -5.54 -10.86
CA CYS A 239 3.48 -5.18 -10.25
C CYS A 239 3.47 -5.13 -8.73
N VAL A 240 4.39 -5.84 -8.10
CA VAL A 240 4.55 -5.91 -6.65
C VAL A 240 6.03 -5.96 -6.31
N ALA A 241 6.37 -5.45 -5.13
CA ALA A 241 7.73 -5.52 -4.62
C ALA A 241 8.17 -6.98 -4.38
N PRO A 242 9.44 -7.33 -4.65
CA PRO A 242 9.99 -8.61 -4.26
C PRO A 242 10.40 -8.61 -2.79
N MET A 243 10.11 -9.70 -2.09
CA MET A 243 10.75 -10.10 -0.85
C MET A 243 11.96 -10.98 -1.15
N THR A 244 13.09 -10.81 -0.45
CA THR A 244 14.30 -11.60 -0.70
C THR A 244 14.85 -12.26 0.55
N THR A 245 15.50 -13.41 0.39
CA THR A 245 16.26 -14.07 1.48
C THR A 245 17.50 -13.29 1.93
N ALA A 246 17.86 -12.20 1.26
CA ALA A 246 18.84 -11.22 1.72
C ALA A 246 18.25 -10.18 2.70
N GLY A 247 16.94 -10.23 2.98
CA GLY A 247 16.24 -9.34 3.91
C GLY A 247 15.66 -8.08 3.27
N THR A 248 15.54 -8.03 1.94
CA THR A 248 14.84 -6.94 1.25
C THR A 248 13.33 -7.19 1.30
N ASN A 249 12.55 -6.19 1.73
CA ASN A 249 11.08 -6.22 1.82
C ASN A 249 10.51 -7.47 2.53
N GLY A 250 11.23 -7.96 3.53
CA GLY A 250 10.82 -9.07 4.37
C GLY A 250 11.84 -9.30 5.48
N PHE A 251 11.42 -10.00 6.51
CA PHE A 251 12.24 -10.24 7.69
C PHE A 251 12.88 -11.61 7.61
N VAL A 252 14.21 -11.68 7.78
CA VAL A 252 14.91 -12.95 7.96
C VAL A 252 14.60 -13.45 9.37
N VAL A 253 13.74 -14.46 9.47
CA VAL A 253 13.23 -14.99 10.75
C VAL A 253 13.94 -16.28 11.19
N TYR A 254 14.75 -16.87 10.30
CA TYR A 254 15.65 -17.97 10.60
C TYR A 254 16.88 -17.91 9.70
N GLY A 255 18.03 -18.30 10.24
CA GLY A 255 19.30 -18.28 9.51
C GLY A 255 19.92 -16.88 9.39
N LYS A 256 20.85 -16.72 8.45
CA LYS A 256 21.48 -15.44 8.11
C LYS A 256 20.98 -14.95 6.75
N PRO A 257 20.96 -13.63 6.51
CA PRO A 257 20.70 -13.10 5.17
C PRO A 257 21.58 -13.77 4.11
N ALA A 258 20.98 -14.13 2.97
CA ALA A 258 21.70 -14.73 1.86
C ALA A 258 22.67 -13.73 1.20
N PRO A 259 23.85 -14.17 0.74
CA PRO A 259 24.64 -13.38 -0.20
C PRO A 259 23.90 -13.23 -1.55
N ALA A 260 24.26 -12.20 -2.32
CA ALA A 260 23.52 -11.79 -3.51
C ALA A 260 23.36 -12.89 -4.58
N ASP A 261 24.36 -13.76 -4.75
CA ASP A 261 24.38 -14.86 -5.71
C ASP A 261 23.53 -16.08 -5.27
N GLN A 262 23.16 -16.14 -3.99
CA GLN A 262 22.34 -17.20 -3.41
C GLN A 262 20.93 -16.73 -3.03
N ALA A 263 20.66 -15.43 -3.13
CA ALA A 263 19.40 -14.86 -2.68
C ALA A 263 18.23 -15.33 -3.56
N ALA A 264 17.29 -16.04 -2.94
CA ALA A 264 15.97 -16.24 -3.50
C ALA A 264 15.15 -14.94 -3.48
N GLU A 265 14.32 -14.75 -4.51
CA GLU A 265 13.40 -13.63 -4.72
C GLU A 265 11.97 -14.16 -4.84
N ILE A 266 11.06 -13.58 -4.06
CA ILE A 266 9.67 -14.00 -3.95
C ILE A 266 8.78 -12.80 -4.22
N ARG A 267 7.86 -12.94 -5.17
CA ARG A 267 6.81 -11.95 -5.43
C ARG A 267 5.48 -12.61 -5.19
N ALA A 268 4.60 -11.95 -4.44
CA ALA A 268 3.27 -12.44 -4.17
C ALA A 268 2.25 -11.33 -4.38
N MET A 269 1.13 -11.68 -5.00
CA MET A 269 0.01 -10.77 -5.19
C MET A 269 -1.30 -11.52 -5.01
N ALA A 270 -2.29 -10.83 -4.46
CA ALA A 270 -3.65 -11.32 -4.41
C ALA A 270 -4.34 -11.01 -5.75
N ILE A 271 -4.88 -12.04 -6.40
CA ILE A 271 -5.76 -11.84 -7.56
C ILE A 271 -7.19 -11.53 -7.08
N SER A 272 -7.55 -12.06 -5.91
CA SER A 272 -8.81 -11.82 -5.20
C SER A 272 -8.65 -12.26 -3.74
N LEU A 273 -9.71 -12.18 -2.93
CA LEU A 273 -9.72 -12.73 -1.56
C LEU A 273 -9.75 -14.27 -1.49
N GLN A 274 -9.75 -14.95 -2.63
CA GLN A 274 -9.68 -16.42 -2.74
C GLN A 274 -8.53 -16.93 -3.60
N SER A 275 -7.69 -16.05 -4.14
CA SER A 275 -6.65 -16.44 -5.09
C SER A 275 -5.35 -15.68 -4.85
N LEU A 276 -4.24 -16.40 -4.70
CA LEU A 276 -2.89 -15.85 -4.67
C LEU A 276 -2.11 -16.29 -5.91
N LEU A 277 -1.27 -15.38 -6.40
CA LEU A 277 -0.22 -15.69 -7.36
C LEU A 277 1.13 -15.44 -6.70
N ILE A 278 1.99 -16.46 -6.69
CA ILE A 278 3.30 -16.42 -6.04
C ILE A 278 4.34 -16.84 -7.07
N GLN A 279 5.36 -16.01 -7.26
CA GLN A 279 6.51 -16.29 -8.10
C GLN A 279 7.75 -16.44 -7.23
N VAL A 280 8.54 -17.48 -7.49
CA VAL A 280 9.79 -17.76 -6.79
C VAL A 280 10.92 -17.92 -7.81
N TYR A 281 11.95 -17.09 -7.65
CA TYR A 281 13.30 -17.36 -8.12
C TYR A 281 14.12 -17.88 -6.94
N ASP A 282 14.71 -19.07 -7.04
CA ASP A 282 15.67 -19.56 -6.06
C ASP A 282 16.82 -20.25 -6.82
N PRO A 283 18.03 -19.66 -6.84
CA PRO A 283 19.17 -20.22 -7.55
C PRO A 283 19.61 -21.57 -7.00
N LEU A 284 19.25 -21.90 -5.76
CA LEU A 284 19.68 -23.13 -5.10
C LEU A 284 18.68 -24.28 -5.27
N ALA A 285 17.42 -23.98 -5.62
CA ALA A 285 16.32 -24.95 -5.54
C ALA A 285 16.53 -26.21 -6.38
N ALA A 286 17.08 -26.08 -7.60
CA ALA A 286 17.29 -27.21 -8.50
C ALA A 286 18.29 -28.25 -7.95
N ALA A 287 19.16 -27.84 -7.02
CA ALA A 287 20.16 -28.70 -6.39
C ALA A 287 19.68 -29.36 -5.09
N GLN A 288 18.39 -29.21 -4.72
CA GLN A 288 17.85 -29.69 -3.45
C GLN A 288 16.85 -30.84 -3.62
N PRO A 289 17.30 -32.07 -3.91
CA PRO A 289 16.41 -33.22 -3.90
C PRO A 289 15.93 -33.51 -2.48
N ALA A 290 14.71 -34.05 -2.36
CA ALA A 290 14.20 -34.52 -1.08
C ALA A 290 15.06 -35.69 -0.60
N PRO A 291 15.64 -35.64 0.61
CA PRO A 291 16.27 -36.83 1.17
C PRO A 291 15.22 -37.94 1.32
N ALA A 292 15.61 -39.20 1.08
CA ALA A 292 14.71 -40.34 1.19
C ALA A 292 14.09 -40.39 2.60
N GLY A 293 12.75 -40.35 2.69
CA GLY A 293 12.03 -40.29 3.97
C GLY A 293 12.07 -38.94 4.68
N GLY A 294 12.54 -37.88 4.02
CA GLY A 294 12.62 -36.52 4.57
C GLY A 294 11.28 -35.80 4.64
N SER A 295 11.17 -34.85 5.57
CA SER A 295 10.02 -33.95 5.68
C SER A 295 10.06 -32.87 4.59
N TRP A 296 8.88 -32.43 4.12
CA TRP A 296 8.74 -31.36 3.12
C TRP A 296 9.37 -30.04 3.58
N ILE A 297 9.47 -29.82 4.90
CA ILE A 297 10.09 -28.62 5.49
C ILE A 297 11.58 -28.48 5.14
N ASN A 298 12.22 -29.58 4.73
CA ASN A 298 13.64 -29.62 4.38
C ASN A 298 13.90 -29.26 2.90
N LEU A 299 12.85 -28.95 2.14
CA LEU A 299 12.92 -28.53 0.75
C LEU A 299 12.64 -27.03 0.61
N PRO A 300 13.00 -26.40 -0.52
CA PRO A 300 12.51 -25.07 -0.83
C PRO A 300 10.98 -25.05 -0.94
N HIS A 301 10.32 -24.19 -0.16
CA HIS A 301 8.86 -24.14 -0.11
C HIS A 301 8.34 -22.79 0.38
N ILE A 302 7.07 -22.54 0.10
CA ILE A 302 6.29 -21.44 0.67
C ILE A 302 5.55 -21.97 1.90
N GLU A 303 5.50 -21.19 2.97
CA GLU A 303 4.51 -21.36 4.04
C GLU A 303 3.56 -20.16 4.03
N LEU A 304 2.27 -20.45 4.14
CA LEU A 304 1.23 -19.43 4.34
C LEU A 304 0.63 -19.61 5.72
N TRP A 305 0.43 -18.48 6.41
CA TRP A 305 -0.34 -18.40 7.64
C TRP A 305 -1.57 -17.54 7.40
N ILE A 306 -2.74 -18.15 7.48
CA ILE A 306 -4.03 -17.51 7.19
C ILE A 306 -4.80 -17.31 8.49
N GLY A 307 -5.30 -16.09 8.70
CA GLY A 307 -6.21 -15.79 9.81
C GLY A 307 -7.59 -16.41 9.58
N LEU A 308 -8.16 -17.02 10.61
CA LEU A 308 -9.53 -17.58 10.61
C LEU A 308 -10.41 -16.97 11.71
N ASN A 309 -9.96 -15.87 12.29
CA ASN A 309 -10.68 -15.04 13.26
C ASN A 309 -11.88 -14.35 12.59
N LYS A 310 -12.95 -14.10 13.35
CA LYS A 310 -14.18 -13.44 12.83
C LYS A 310 -14.12 -11.91 13.02
N GLU A 311 -13.06 -11.29 12.49
CA GLU A 311 -12.81 -9.82 12.51
C GLU A 311 -12.25 -9.20 13.81
N GLU A 312 -11.81 -10.01 14.78
CA GLU A 312 -11.06 -9.51 15.95
C GLU A 312 -9.56 -9.42 15.63
N GLY A 313 -8.81 -8.52 16.27
CA GLY A 313 -7.46 -8.09 15.87
C GLY A 313 -6.50 -9.18 15.35
N ARG A 314 -5.60 -8.81 14.43
CA ARG A 314 -4.77 -9.75 13.65
C ARG A 314 -3.40 -10.07 14.26
N ALA A 315 -3.14 -9.55 15.45
CA ALA A 315 -1.89 -9.73 16.18
C ALA A 315 -1.97 -10.91 17.15
N ASN A 316 -0.87 -11.66 17.26
CA ASN A 316 -0.67 -12.77 18.20
C ASN A 316 -1.82 -13.79 18.23
N LEU A 317 -2.40 -14.09 17.06
CA LEU A 317 -3.51 -15.01 16.95
C LEU A 317 -3.16 -16.40 17.54
N PRO A 318 -4.07 -17.03 18.30
CA PRO A 318 -3.87 -18.38 18.77
C PRO A 318 -3.94 -19.39 17.62
N LEU A 319 -3.29 -20.56 17.78
CA LEU A 319 -3.18 -21.56 16.71
C LEU A 319 -4.53 -22.10 16.20
N ASN A 320 -5.57 -22.09 17.03
CA ASN A 320 -6.93 -22.48 16.62
C ASN A 320 -7.63 -21.42 15.76
N GLN A 321 -7.04 -20.23 15.59
CA GLN A 321 -7.47 -19.17 14.69
C GLN A 321 -6.48 -18.93 13.53
N LEU A 322 -5.49 -19.80 13.40
CA LEU A 322 -4.51 -19.76 12.33
C LEU A 322 -4.52 -21.05 11.55
N GLN A 323 -4.37 -20.99 10.23
CA GLN A 323 -4.07 -22.14 9.39
C GLN A 323 -2.68 -21.98 8.78
N GLN A 324 -1.79 -22.94 9.04
CA GLN A 324 -0.53 -23.05 8.31
C GLN A 324 -0.68 -23.99 7.11
N ILE A 325 -0.17 -23.56 5.96
CA ILE A 325 -0.15 -24.34 4.71
C ILE A 325 1.27 -24.30 4.15
N GLY A 326 1.85 -25.47 3.88
CA GLY A 326 3.09 -25.59 3.13
C GLY A 326 2.81 -25.83 1.65
N VAL A 327 3.52 -25.16 0.74
CA VAL A 327 3.43 -25.39 -0.71
C VAL A 327 4.84 -25.57 -1.28
N GLY A 328 5.12 -26.77 -1.77
CA GLY A 328 6.39 -27.07 -2.43
C GLY A 328 6.49 -26.36 -3.78
N LEU A 329 7.72 -26.12 -4.24
CA LEU A 329 7.95 -25.60 -5.60
C LEU A 329 7.54 -26.59 -6.70
N ASP A 330 7.19 -27.83 -6.35
CA ASP A 330 6.57 -28.81 -7.25
C ASP A 330 5.03 -28.68 -7.34
N GLY A 331 4.42 -27.82 -6.52
CA GLY A 331 2.99 -27.59 -6.43
C GLY A 331 2.26 -28.47 -5.41
N LYS A 332 2.96 -29.35 -4.68
CA LYS A 332 2.33 -30.15 -3.63
C LYS A 332 1.95 -29.27 -2.43
N VAL A 333 0.76 -29.53 -1.89
CA VAL A 333 0.22 -28.83 -0.73
C VAL A 333 0.31 -29.72 0.50
N TYR A 334 0.77 -29.15 1.60
CA TYR A 334 0.95 -29.80 2.88
C TYR A 334 0.16 -29.04 3.95
N ARG A 335 -0.53 -29.78 4.81
CA ARG A 335 -1.14 -29.21 6.01
C ARG A 335 -0.03 -28.97 7.04
N GLY A 336 0.07 -27.74 7.52
CA GLY A 336 0.92 -27.38 8.65
C GLY A 336 0.18 -27.47 9.99
N VAL A 337 0.66 -26.74 10.99
CA VAL A 337 -0.01 -26.64 12.30
C VAL A 337 -1.21 -25.68 12.27
N GLY A 338 -2.02 -25.72 13.32
CA GLY A 338 -3.17 -24.84 13.50
C GLY A 338 -4.50 -25.47 13.11
N ALA A 339 -5.49 -24.63 12.85
CA ALA A 339 -6.86 -25.03 12.56
C ALA A 339 -6.99 -25.85 11.28
N ALA A 340 -7.88 -26.84 11.32
CA ALA A 340 -8.20 -27.66 10.16
C ALA A 340 -9.19 -26.93 9.23
N ALA A 341 -8.67 -26.11 8.32
CA ALA A 341 -9.44 -25.50 7.24
C ALA A 341 -9.14 -26.13 5.87
N ALA A 342 -9.91 -25.70 4.86
CA ALA A 342 -9.76 -26.15 3.48
C ALA A 342 -8.39 -25.75 2.92
N LEU A 343 -7.80 -26.61 2.09
CA LEU A 343 -6.55 -26.34 1.40
C LEU A 343 -6.83 -25.78 0.01
N PRO A 344 -5.98 -24.89 -0.53
CA PRO A 344 -6.12 -24.41 -1.89
C PRO A 344 -5.83 -25.52 -2.90
N THR A 345 -6.39 -25.39 -4.08
CA THR A 345 -5.83 -26.05 -5.27
C THR A 345 -4.62 -25.28 -5.77
N VAL A 346 -3.62 -25.98 -6.31
CA VAL A 346 -2.40 -25.35 -6.82
C VAL A 346 -2.23 -25.66 -8.29
N GLN A 347 -2.10 -24.61 -9.08
CA GLN A 347 -1.56 -24.67 -10.43
C GLN A 347 -0.12 -24.17 -10.41
N ARG A 348 0.73 -24.78 -11.23
CA ARG A 348 2.15 -24.45 -11.30
C ARG A 348 2.59 -24.35 -12.75
N TRP A 349 3.44 -23.37 -13.05
CA TRP A 349 4.15 -23.31 -14.32
C TRP A 349 5.55 -22.68 -14.19
N PRO A 350 6.49 -23.02 -15.08
CA PRO A 350 7.72 -22.27 -15.24
C PRO A 350 7.47 -20.98 -16.03
N ALA A 351 8.23 -19.92 -15.74
CA ALA A 351 8.25 -18.69 -16.51
C ALA A 351 9.67 -18.05 -16.51
N ARG A 352 9.80 -16.86 -17.10
CA ARG A 352 11.01 -16.03 -17.00
C ARG A 352 10.66 -14.63 -16.52
N ASP A 353 11.36 -14.16 -15.50
CA ASP A 353 11.22 -12.80 -14.98
C ASP A 353 11.82 -11.75 -15.91
N ALA A 354 11.82 -10.48 -15.49
CA ALA A 354 12.29 -9.34 -16.27
C ALA A 354 13.74 -9.49 -16.74
N GLU A 355 14.59 -10.07 -15.91
CA GLU A 355 16.02 -10.33 -16.15
C GLU A 355 16.25 -11.62 -16.95
N GLY A 356 15.19 -12.36 -17.27
CA GLY A 356 15.27 -13.62 -18.01
C GLY A 356 15.64 -14.82 -17.15
N ARG A 357 15.66 -14.69 -15.82
CA ARG A 357 15.95 -15.78 -14.89
C ARG A 357 14.78 -16.78 -14.86
N PRO A 358 15.04 -18.08 -14.68
CA PRO A 358 13.98 -19.08 -14.56
C PRO A 358 13.25 -18.91 -13.23
N VAL A 359 11.92 -18.82 -13.28
CA VAL A 359 11.09 -18.71 -12.08
C VAL A 359 10.02 -19.80 -12.06
N THR A 360 9.63 -20.22 -10.86
CA THR A 360 8.43 -21.04 -10.64
C THR A 360 7.29 -20.14 -10.23
N VAL A 361 6.16 -20.24 -10.91
CA VAL A 361 4.93 -19.53 -10.55
C VAL A 361 3.92 -20.53 -10.03
N LEU A 362 3.30 -20.19 -8.90
CA LEU A 362 2.29 -20.95 -8.18
C LEU A 362 1.03 -20.08 -8.12
N ARG A 363 -0.08 -20.62 -8.61
CA ARG A 363 -1.41 -20.04 -8.42
C ARG A 363 -2.17 -20.91 -7.43
N LEU A 364 -2.59 -20.30 -6.34
CA LEU A 364 -3.32 -20.95 -5.26
C LEU A 364 -4.75 -20.42 -5.31
N ASP A 365 -5.73 -21.31 -5.44
CA ASP A 365 -7.15 -20.95 -5.45
C ASP A 365 -7.90 -21.73 -4.36
N TRP A 366 -8.59 -21.00 -3.48
CA TRP A 366 -9.50 -21.55 -2.49
C TRP A 366 -10.92 -21.64 -3.05
N LYS A 367 -11.74 -22.53 -2.47
CA LYS A 367 -13.16 -22.63 -2.82
C LYS A 367 -14.03 -21.55 -2.16
N ASP A 368 -13.57 -21.03 -1.02
CA ASP A 368 -14.22 -19.95 -0.28
C ASP A 368 -13.74 -18.61 -0.82
N GLU A 369 -14.68 -17.77 -1.27
CA GLU A 369 -14.40 -16.49 -1.90
C GLU A 369 -13.75 -15.46 -0.94
N TYR A 370 -13.84 -15.71 0.38
CA TYR A 370 -13.28 -14.88 1.44
C TYR A 370 -12.15 -15.57 2.22
N ALA A 371 -11.54 -16.62 1.67
CA ALA A 371 -10.53 -17.42 2.37
C ALA A 371 -9.36 -16.59 2.95
N LEU A 372 -9.05 -15.43 2.36
CA LEU A 372 -7.94 -14.57 2.74
C LEU A 372 -8.39 -13.25 3.41
N LEU A 373 -9.68 -13.08 3.70
CA LEU A 373 -10.26 -11.84 4.25
C LEU A 373 -9.59 -11.40 5.55
N ASN A 374 -9.24 -12.35 6.41
CA ASN A 374 -8.65 -12.08 7.73
C ASN A 374 -7.13 -11.97 7.70
N GLY A 375 -6.53 -11.94 6.51
CA GLY A 375 -5.12 -11.70 6.30
C GLY A 375 -4.32 -12.96 6.01
N VAL A 376 -3.12 -12.73 5.49
CA VAL A 376 -2.16 -13.76 5.10
C VAL A 376 -0.72 -13.30 5.37
N ALA A 377 0.02 -14.07 6.15
CA ALA A 377 1.47 -13.96 6.21
C ALA A 377 2.11 -15.01 5.30
N LEU A 378 3.17 -14.61 4.60
CA LEU A 378 3.90 -15.46 3.67
C LEU A 378 5.33 -15.63 4.17
N VAL A 379 5.78 -16.88 4.20
CA VAL A 379 7.16 -17.26 4.49
C VAL A 379 7.71 -18.01 3.29
N TYR A 380 8.96 -17.75 2.96
CA TYR A 380 9.73 -18.60 2.07
C TYR A 380 10.86 -19.27 2.83
N SER A 381 10.89 -20.59 2.73
CA SER A 381 11.96 -21.43 3.25
C SER A 381 12.92 -21.77 2.14
N GLN A 382 14.14 -21.26 2.24
CA GLN A 382 15.25 -21.70 1.38
C GLN A 382 15.96 -22.86 2.07
N ALA A 383 16.33 -23.87 1.28
CA ALA A 383 16.99 -25.07 1.77
C ALA A 383 18.29 -25.33 1.02
N GLU A 384 19.24 -25.95 1.73
CA GLU A 384 20.49 -26.44 1.17
C GLU A 384 20.87 -27.78 1.81
N ASN A 385 21.32 -28.72 0.99
CA ASN A 385 21.69 -30.07 1.37
C ASN A 385 20.60 -30.78 2.19
N GLY A 386 19.34 -30.60 1.78
CA GLY A 386 18.18 -31.20 2.44
C GLY A 386 17.92 -30.68 3.86
N LYS A 387 18.30 -29.43 4.14
CA LYS A 387 18.01 -28.73 5.40
C LYS A 387 17.55 -27.32 5.12
N GLN A 388 16.59 -26.84 5.90
CA GLN A 388 16.25 -25.42 5.93
C GLN A 388 17.46 -24.60 6.39
N THR A 389 17.87 -23.62 5.60
CA THR A 389 19.01 -22.75 5.94
C THR A 389 18.58 -21.34 6.25
N ARG A 390 17.48 -20.86 5.64
CA ARG A 390 16.98 -19.51 5.80
C ARG A 390 15.46 -19.48 5.69
N LEU A 391 14.85 -18.61 6.49
CA LEU A 391 13.45 -18.22 6.33
C LEU A 391 13.37 -16.71 6.18
N VAL A 392 12.69 -16.25 5.14
CA VAL A 392 12.24 -14.86 5.02
C VAL A 392 10.72 -14.81 5.09
N SER A 393 10.18 -13.86 5.83
CA SER A 393 8.76 -13.75 6.13
C SER A 393 8.26 -12.32 5.99
N THR A 394 7.02 -12.15 5.58
CA THR A 394 6.36 -10.83 5.56
C THR A 394 6.11 -10.27 6.96
N THR A 395 6.17 -11.11 7.99
CA THR A 395 5.96 -10.75 9.40
C THR A 395 6.98 -11.44 10.31
N GLY A 396 7.12 -10.99 11.55
CA GLY A 396 7.94 -11.72 12.53
C GLY A 396 7.33 -13.07 12.90
N ILE A 397 8.17 -14.07 13.16
CA ILE A 397 7.76 -15.38 13.66
C ILE A 397 8.28 -15.56 15.09
N ALA A 398 7.42 -15.93 16.02
CA ALA A 398 7.81 -16.24 17.40
C ALA A 398 7.03 -17.44 17.93
N GLY A 399 7.72 -18.44 18.48
CA GLY A 399 7.07 -19.67 18.96
C GLY A 399 6.35 -20.45 17.85
N ASN A 400 6.94 -20.48 16.64
CA ASN A 400 6.41 -21.16 15.46
C ASN A 400 5.02 -20.66 14.99
N ARG A 401 4.81 -19.34 15.06
CA ARG A 401 3.61 -18.66 14.56
C ARG A 401 3.92 -17.20 14.22
N PRO A 402 3.16 -16.56 13.32
CA PRO A 402 3.28 -15.13 13.05
C PRO A 402 2.96 -14.29 14.28
N LEU A 403 3.71 -13.21 14.45
CA LEU A 403 3.38 -12.14 15.40
C LEU A 403 2.15 -11.37 14.93
N TYR A 404 2.01 -11.20 13.62
CA TYR A 404 0.93 -10.43 13.00
C TYR A 404 0.61 -11.04 11.63
N VAL A 405 -0.68 -11.23 11.32
CA VAL A 405 -1.14 -11.66 10.01
C VAL A 405 -1.66 -10.44 9.23
N PRO A 406 -0.88 -9.88 8.28
CA PRO A 406 -1.26 -8.66 7.57
C PRO A 406 -2.45 -8.85 6.66
N SER A 407 -3.16 -7.75 6.41
CA SER A 407 -4.29 -7.72 5.49
C SER A 407 -3.81 -7.88 4.05
N ILE A 408 -4.69 -8.28 3.15
CA ILE A 408 -4.46 -7.99 1.72
C ILE A 408 -4.84 -6.53 1.48
N VAL A 409 -3.91 -5.77 0.90
CA VAL A 409 -4.16 -4.37 0.50
C VAL A 409 -4.58 -4.35 -0.95
N GLN A 410 -5.88 -4.16 -1.19
CA GLN A 410 -6.44 -4.01 -2.53
C GLN A 410 -6.19 -2.58 -3.02
N LEU A 411 -5.56 -2.44 -4.18
CA LEU A 411 -5.41 -1.13 -4.81
C LEU A 411 -6.72 -0.75 -5.50
N THR A 412 -7.14 0.50 -5.34
CA THR A 412 -8.39 1.01 -5.91
C THR A 412 -8.12 1.82 -7.18
N ASP A 413 -8.98 1.62 -8.18
CA ASP A 413 -8.93 2.35 -9.44
C ASP A 413 -9.77 3.61 -9.29
N ASP A 414 -9.12 4.74 -9.01
CA ASP A 414 -9.76 6.01 -9.30
C ASP A 414 -9.66 6.23 -10.82
N SER A 415 -10.81 6.32 -11.49
CA SER A 415 -10.97 6.34 -12.94
C SER A 415 -10.12 7.38 -13.70
N GLU A 416 -9.64 8.41 -13.00
CA GLU A 416 -8.73 9.42 -13.56
C GLU A 416 -7.24 9.09 -13.39
N LYS A 417 -6.91 8.13 -12.51
CA LYS A 417 -5.55 7.95 -11.99
C LYS A 417 -4.84 6.69 -12.52
N LYS A 418 -5.54 5.60 -12.89
CA LYS A 418 -4.96 4.31 -13.36
C LYS A 418 -3.80 3.79 -12.48
N ILE A 419 -3.76 4.18 -11.21
CA ILE A 419 -2.66 3.92 -10.29
C ILE A 419 -2.67 2.45 -9.90
N GLY A 420 -1.51 1.77 -9.88
CA GLY A 420 -1.42 0.39 -9.39
C GLY A 420 -2.13 -0.62 -10.30
N ARG A 421 -2.52 -0.21 -11.52
CA ARG A 421 -3.08 -1.10 -12.52
C ARG A 421 -1.97 -1.95 -13.10
N CYS A 422 -2.19 -3.25 -13.09
CA CYS A 422 -1.29 -4.24 -13.64
C CYS A 422 -1.89 -4.83 -14.91
N GLN A 423 -1.08 -4.89 -15.96
CA GLN A 423 -1.49 -5.39 -17.26
C GLN A 423 -0.52 -6.45 -17.75
N LEU A 424 -1.05 -7.41 -18.50
CA LEU A 424 -0.22 -8.42 -19.15
C LEU A 424 0.52 -7.79 -20.35
N LYS A 425 1.84 -7.67 -20.26
CA LYS A 425 2.75 -7.19 -21.31
C LYS A 425 3.84 -8.22 -21.53
N ASN A 426 3.92 -8.77 -22.75
CA ASN A 426 4.96 -9.73 -23.15
C ASN A 426 5.08 -10.96 -22.21
N GLY A 427 3.93 -11.52 -21.78
CA GLY A 427 3.91 -12.67 -20.86
C GLY A 427 4.26 -12.33 -19.41
N ARG A 428 4.23 -11.06 -19.02
CA ARG A 428 4.50 -10.61 -17.65
C ARG A 428 3.44 -9.61 -17.20
N LEU A 429 3.06 -9.65 -15.93
CA LEU A 429 2.28 -8.58 -15.31
C LEU A 429 3.20 -7.38 -15.08
N ALA A 430 2.85 -6.23 -15.63
CA ALA A 430 3.61 -5.00 -15.48
C ALA A 430 2.69 -3.85 -15.10
N ILE A 431 3.22 -2.89 -14.34
CA ILE A 431 2.52 -1.64 -14.05
C ILE A 431 2.15 -0.97 -15.39
N ALA A 432 0.90 -0.56 -15.52
CA ALA A 432 0.41 0.17 -16.68
C ALA A 432 1.11 1.55 -16.74
N GLU A 433 1.67 1.88 -17.90
CA GLU A 433 2.25 3.19 -18.20
C GLU A 433 1.19 4.23 -18.59
#